data_AF-A0A218QV12-F1
#
_entry.id   AF-A0A218QV12-F1
#
_cell.length_a   1.000
_cell.length_b   1.000
_cell.length_c   1.000
_cell.angle_alpha   90.00
_cell.angle_beta   90.00
_cell.angle_gamma   90.00
#
_symmetry.space_group_name_H-M   'P 1'
#
loop_
_entity.id
_entity.type
_entity.pdbx_description
1 polymer ?
#
loop_
_entity_poly.entity_id
_entity_poly.type
_entity_poly.pdbx_seq_one_letter_code
_entity_poly.pdbx_strand_id
1 'polypeptide(L)'
;MELSTNAVAPLNNIAVMVFSLIILYVKKVKMLRYDTASEGSGIFFHRRRTLGDRVPVSMYVMLGYRNASIFTFRSGSIGAGITSNFGMSWLVNNLISKTSGLSPDNTNIIEVLVESGASCDPLVMQKLSRKRKGDEIQLDGESMSKALLLARDEYWRAIVRWLRSKMDEDIEEVVFCGGTADYIRSEIDAYFQKENIKVSWHGNLFIPDEISSSMGNRMADVWAFHQHMIIQFDKLTGYTRSEVVPLTKSVESSTNDACNDQIQTRQ
;
A
#
# COMPACT_ATOMS: atom_id res chain seq x y z
N MET A 1 3.55 -52.70 -4.13
CA MET A 1 4.15 -52.23 -2.87
C MET A 1 3.92 -50.72 -2.86
N GLU A 2 2.82 -50.32 -2.21
CA GLU A 2 2.41 -48.92 -2.06
C GLU A 2 3.36 -48.19 -1.11
N LEU A 3 3.71 -46.95 -1.44
CA LEU A 3 4.30 -46.01 -0.49
C LEU A 3 3.59 -44.65 -0.63
N SER A 4 2.57 -44.51 0.22
CA SER A 4 2.32 -43.37 1.10
C SER A 4 2.44 -41.95 0.52
N THR A 5 1.28 -41.36 0.24
CA THR A 5 1.05 -39.92 0.14
C THR A 5 1.27 -39.22 1.48
N ASN A 6 2.32 -38.40 1.59
CA ASN A 6 2.39 -37.36 2.61
C ASN A 6 1.78 -36.08 2.06
N ALA A 7 0.64 -35.70 2.64
CA ALA A 7 -0.05 -34.45 2.41
C ALA A 7 0.84 -33.27 2.85
N VAL A 8 1.12 -32.35 1.92
CA VAL A 8 1.70 -31.05 2.24
C VAL A 8 0.54 -30.07 2.42
N ALA A 9 0.48 -29.45 3.59
CA ALA A 9 -0.52 -28.45 3.97
C ALA A 9 -0.50 -27.24 3.00
N PRO A 10 -1.65 -26.57 2.75
CA PRO A 10 -1.69 -25.41 1.89
C PRO A 10 -1.02 -24.21 2.56
N LEU A 11 0.07 -23.72 1.97
CA LEU A 11 0.71 -22.45 2.31
C LEU A 11 -0.18 -21.29 1.83
N ASN A 12 -0.91 -20.68 2.75
CA ASN A 12 -1.68 -19.44 2.54
C ASN A 12 -0.79 -18.19 2.47
N ASN A 13 0.31 -18.23 1.70
CA ASN A 13 1.17 -17.06 1.49
C ASN A 13 0.90 -16.46 0.11
N ILE A 14 0.33 -15.25 0.09
CA ILE A 14 0.23 -14.46 -1.14
C ILE A 14 1.63 -13.90 -1.42
N ALA A 15 2.29 -14.46 -2.42
CA ALA A 15 3.59 -14.02 -2.91
C ALA A 15 3.40 -12.86 -3.91
N VAL A 16 4.25 -11.83 -3.82
CA VAL A 16 4.37 -10.83 -4.89
C VAL A 16 5.23 -11.43 -5.99
N MET A 17 4.62 -11.78 -7.12
CA MET A 17 5.33 -12.26 -8.32
C MET A 17 5.77 -11.07 -9.16
N VAL A 18 7.08 -10.93 -9.38
CA VAL A 18 7.64 -10.04 -10.41
C VAL A 18 8.36 -10.89 -11.43
N PHE A 19 7.89 -10.83 -12.68
CA PHE A 19 8.52 -11.50 -13.81
C PHE A 19 9.61 -10.59 -14.39
N SER A 20 10.87 -11.03 -14.37
CA SER A 20 11.90 -10.42 -15.22
C SER A 20 11.78 -11.00 -16.64
N LEU A 21 11.33 -10.18 -17.59
CA LEU A 21 11.13 -10.58 -18.98
C LEU A 21 12.47 -10.58 -19.73
N ILE A 22 12.88 -11.74 -20.26
CA ILE A 22 13.94 -11.86 -21.26
C ILE A 22 13.26 -12.07 -22.60
N ILE A 23 13.31 -11.06 -23.48
CA ILE A 23 12.93 -11.22 -24.89
C ILE A 23 14.11 -11.87 -25.61
N LEU A 24 13.98 -13.15 -25.94
CA LEU A 24 14.76 -13.78 -26.97
C LEU A 24 13.78 -14.29 -28.03
N TYR A 25 13.98 -13.80 -29.26
CA TYR A 25 13.26 -14.23 -30.45
C TYR A 25 13.18 -15.77 -30.48
N VAL A 26 12.01 -16.30 -30.89
CA VAL A 26 11.61 -17.73 -30.98
C VAL A 26 10.79 -18.28 -29.79
N LYS A 27 9.47 -18.12 -29.87
CA LYS A 27 8.32 -18.90 -29.29
C LYS A 27 8.40 -19.65 -27.94
N LYS A 28 9.44 -19.51 -27.11
CA LYS A 28 9.50 -20.07 -25.75
C LYS A 28 10.28 -19.13 -24.83
N VAL A 29 9.60 -18.55 -23.85
CA VAL A 29 10.25 -17.81 -22.75
C VAL A 29 10.88 -18.83 -21.81
N LYS A 30 12.19 -18.73 -21.58
CA LYS A 30 12.90 -19.58 -20.61
C LYS A 30 13.09 -18.79 -19.32
N MET A 31 12.42 -19.21 -18.24
CA MET A 31 12.66 -18.65 -16.90
C MET A 31 14.01 -19.16 -16.40
N LEU A 32 14.98 -18.25 -16.27
CA LEU A 32 16.33 -18.59 -15.81
C LEU A 32 16.47 -18.51 -14.28
N ARG A 33 15.66 -17.66 -13.65
CA ARG A 33 15.70 -17.38 -12.22
C ARG A 33 14.30 -17.07 -11.72
N TYR A 34 14.00 -17.57 -10.52
CA TYR A 34 12.74 -17.36 -9.83
C TYR A 34 13.04 -17.01 -8.38
N ASP A 35 12.77 -15.76 -8.01
CA ASP A 35 12.80 -15.32 -6.62
C ASP A 35 11.40 -14.86 -6.22
N THR A 36 11.04 -15.13 -4.98
CA THR A 36 9.81 -14.64 -4.38
C THR A 36 10.12 -13.89 -3.11
N ALA A 37 9.29 -12.90 -2.82
CA ALA A 37 9.38 -12.14 -1.59
C ALA A 37 7.98 -11.90 -1.03
N SER A 38 7.92 -11.66 0.27
CA SER A 38 6.69 -11.31 0.97
C SER A 38 6.19 -9.93 0.50
N GLU A 39 4.88 -9.71 0.57
CA GLU A 39 4.28 -8.38 0.35
C GLU A 39 4.99 -7.30 1.20
N GLY A 40 5.31 -6.16 0.58
CA GLY A 40 6.04 -5.06 1.22
C GLY A 40 7.58 -5.20 1.17
N SER A 41 8.12 -6.34 0.70
CA SER A 41 9.56 -6.55 0.63
C SER A 41 10.25 -5.64 -0.39
N GLY A 42 9.57 -5.26 -1.47
CA GLY A 42 10.12 -4.30 -2.43
C GLY A 42 10.43 -2.98 -1.76
N ILE A 43 9.47 -2.45 -0.99
CA ILE A 43 9.67 -1.23 -0.19
C ILE A 43 10.80 -1.39 0.82
N PHE A 44 10.88 -2.54 1.50
CA PHE A 44 11.99 -2.84 2.40
C PHE A 44 13.34 -2.80 1.68
N PHE A 45 13.48 -3.47 0.54
CA PHE A 45 14.73 -3.51 -0.21
C PHE A 45 15.13 -2.14 -0.75
N HIS A 46 14.16 -1.32 -1.16
CA HIS A 46 14.42 0.08 -1.50
C HIS A 46 14.99 0.83 -0.30
N ARG A 47 14.32 0.79 0.86
CA ARG A 47 14.78 1.47 2.08
C ARG A 47 16.15 1.00 2.53
N ARG A 48 16.40 -0.32 2.53
CA ARG A 48 17.71 -0.87 2.90
C ARG A 48 18.82 -0.40 1.97
N ARG A 49 18.53 -0.18 0.69
CA ARG A 49 19.49 0.39 -0.25
C ARG A 49 19.76 1.87 0.02
N THR A 50 18.73 2.64 0.34
CA THR A 50 18.83 4.09 0.58
C THR A 50 19.46 4.43 1.93
N LEU A 51 19.14 3.66 2.98
CA LEU A 51 19.56 3.94 4.35
C LEU A 51 20.76 3.09 4.82
N GLY A 52 21.08 1.99 4.11
CA GLY A 52 22.14 1.06 4.51
C GLY A 52 21.85 0.43 5.88
N ASP A 53 22.83 0.48 6.78
CA ASP A 53 22.71 -0.07 8.14
C ASP A 53 21.93 0.83 9.11
N ARG A 54 21.44 1.98 8.65
CA ARG A 54 20.66 2.95 9.44
C ARG A 54 19.15 2.70 9.36
N VAL A 55 18.71 1.56 8.84
CA VAL A 55 17.29 1.21 8.85
C VAL A 55 16.87 0.99 10.31
N PRO A 56 15.91 1.77 10.84
CA PRO A 56 15.47 1.64 12.22
C PRO A 56 14.74 0.31 12.44
N VAL A 57 14.41 -0.01 13.70
CA VAL A 57 13.51 -1.13 13.99
C VAL A 57 12.12 -0.77 13.46
N SER A 58 11.73 -1.39 12.35
CA SER A 58 10.55 -0.98 11.58
C SER A 58 9.53 -2.10 11.44
N MET A 59 8.26 -1.75 11.51
CA MET A 59 7.16 -2.59 11.01
C MET A 59 6.76 -2.15 9.61
N TYR A 60 6.74 -3.07 8.66
CA TYR A 60 6.23 -2.83 7.32
C TYR A 60 4.78 -3.30 7.24
N VAL A 61 3.89 -2.44 6.74
CA VAL A 61 2.45 -2.70 6.65
C VAL A 61 1.99 -2.48 5.20
N MET A 62 1.66 -3.57 4.52
CA MET A 62 1.08 -3.54 3.17
C MET A 62 -0.44 -3.69 3.27
N LEU A 63 -1.18 -2.62 2.92
CA LEU A 63 -2.64 -2.64 2.85
C LEU A 63 -3.08 -2.76 1.40
N GLY A 64 -3.50 -3.96 1.03
CA GLY A 64 -3.97 -4.30 -0.31
C GLY A 64 -5.50 -4.37 -0.40
N TYR A 65 -5.97 -4.69 -1.61
CA TYR A 65 -7.41 -4.89 -1.85
C TYR A 65 -7.97 -6.09 -1.09
N ARG A 66 -7.27 -7.23 -1.08
CA ARG A 66 -7.76 -8.48 -0.51
C ARG A 66 -7.38 -8.67 0.95
N ASN A 67 -6.20 -8.21 1.32
CA ASN A 67 -5.52 -8.55 2.56
C ASN A 67 -4.76 -7.34 3.09
N ALA A 68 -4.40 -7.45 4.37
CA ALA A 68 -3.40 -6.60 5.00
C ALA A 68 -2.27 -7.50 5.52
N SER A 69 -1.04 -7.16 5.21
CA SER A 69 0.14 -7.97 5.56
C SER A 69 1.15 -7.12 6.32
N ILE A 70 1.81 -7.73 7.30
CA ILE A 70 2.88 -7.10 8.07
C ILE A 70 4.10 -7.99 8.18
N PHE A 71 5.27 -7.38 8.33
CA PHE A 71 6.46 -8.02 8.86
C PHE A 71 7.30 -6.99 9.61
N THR A 72 8.17 -7.46 10.50
CA THR A 72 9.07 -6.60 11.26
C THR A 72 10.50 -6.76 10.77
N PHE A 73 11.28 -5.68 10.82
CA PHE A 73 12.70 -5.68 10.60
C PHE A 73 13.41 -5.26 11.88
N ARG A 74 14.34 -6.09 12.34
CA ARG A 74 15.09 -5.88 13.57
C ARG A 74 16.48 -6.50 13.46
N SER A 75 17.50 -5.75 13.91
CA SER A 75 18.89 -6.23 14.01
C SER A 75 19.40 -6.91 12.71
N GLY A 76 19.06 -6.34 11.55
CA GLY A 76 19.50 -6.86 10.25
C GLY A 76 18.65 -8.01 9.68
N SER A 77 17.66 -8.50 10.42
CA SER A 77 16.81 -9.64 10.06
C SER A 77 15.35 -9.25 9.84
N ILE A 78 14.67 -9.96 8.94
CA ILE A 78 13.24 -9.83 8.69
C ILE A 78 12.51 -10.94 9.45
N GLY A 79 11.53 -10.57 10.28
CA GLY A 79 10.66 -11.51 10.96
C GLY A 79 9.66 -12.18 10.02
N ALA A 80 9.00 -13.24 10.50
CA ALA A 80 7.97 -13.92 9.73
C ALA A 80 6.79 -12.97 9.43
N GLY A 81 6.35 -12.96 8.18
CA GLY A 81 5.19 -12.17 7.76
C GLY A 81 3.88 -12.73 8.32
N ILE A 82 2.95 -11.82 8.63
CA ILE A 82 1.60 -12.15 9.11
C ILE A 82 0.60 -11.44 8.20
N THR A 83 -0.39 -12.17 7.71
CA THR A 83 -1.45 -11.64 6.86
C THR A 83 -2.81 -11.75 7.54
N SER A 84 -3.69 -10.80 7.28
CA SER A 84 -5.08 -10.76 7.71
C SER A 84 -6.02 -10.41 6.55
N ASN A 85 -7.32 -10.61 6.74
CA ASN A 85 -8.35 -10.30 5.75
C ASN A 85 -8.82 -8.83 5.82
N PHE A 86 -8.04 -7.92 6.42
CA PHE A 86 -8.37 -6.50 6.54
C PHE A 86 -8.00 -5.68 5.29
N GLY A 87 -8.19 -6.23 4.09
CA GLY A 87 -8.06 -5.46 2.84
C GLY A 87 -9.26 -4.54 2.59
N MET A 88 -9.20 -3.73 1.52
CA MET A 88 -10.31 -2.86 1.12
C MET A 88 -11.62 -3.62 0.83
N SER A 89 -11.55 -4.89 0.43
CA SER A 89 -12.73 -5.75 0.25
C SER A 89 -13.56 -5.86 1.54
N TRP A 90 -12.93 -5.82 2.71
CA TRP A 90 -13.64 -5.80 4.00
C TRP A 90 -14.49 -4.55 4.14
N LEU A 91 -13.92 -3.37 3.85
CA LEU A 91 -14.64 -2.10 3.91
C LEU A 91 -15.81 -2.07 2.92
N VAL A 92 -15.58 -2.56 1.70
CA VAL A 92 -16.60 -2.62 0.65
C VAL A 92 -17.77 -3.50 1.07
N ASN A 93 -17.49 -4.70 1.59
CA ASN A 93 -18.52 -5.60 2.09
C ASN A 93 -19.29 -4.97 3.26
N ASN A 94 -18.58 -4.27 4.15
CA ASN A 94 -19.20 -3.56 5.26
C ASN A 94 -20.14 -2.45 4.80
N LEU A 95 -19.73 -1.63 3.82
CA LEU A 95 -20.57 -0.61 3.20
C LEU A 95 -21.83 -1.22 2.54
N ILE A 96 -21.64 -2.27 1.74
CA ILE A 96 -22.75 -2.95 1.05
C ILE A 96 -23.77 -3.47 2.07
N SER A 97 -23.31 -4.07 3.17
CA SER A 97 -24.19 -4.58 4.22
C SER A 97 -25.05 -3.50 4.89
N LYS A 98 -24.58 -2.25 4.87
CA LYS A 98 -25.23 -1.08 5.48
C LYS A 98 -26.07 -0.27 4.49
N THR A 99 -25.98 -0.58 3.19
CA THR A 99 -26.59 0.23 2.13
C THR A 99 -27.62 -0.59 1.37
N SER A 100 -28.90 -0.22 1.51
CA SER A 100 -29.95 -0.86 0.73
C SER A 100 -29.81 -0.56 -0.76
N GLY A 101 -29.83 -1.59 -1.60
CA GLY A 101 -29.87 -1.43 -3.04
C GLY A 101 -28.51 -1.25 -3.72
N LEU A 102 -27.40 -1.30 -2.98
CA LEU A 102 -26.06 -1.43 -3.57
C LEU A 102 -25.77 -2.92 -3.84
N SER A 103 -25.38 -3.26 -5.07
CA SER A 103 -25.06 -4.65 -5.44
C SER A 103 -23.57 -4.95 -5.21
N PRO A 104 -23.20 -6.12 -4.65
CA PRO A 104 -21.81 -6.58 -4.60
C PRO A 104 -21.14 -6.67 -5.98
N ASP A 105 -21.93 -6.88 -7.03
CA ASP A 105 -21.43 -7.02 -8.41
C ASP A 105 -21.13 -5.66 -9.08
N ASN A 106 -21.42 -4.54 -8.41
CA ASN A 106 -21.15 -3.22 -8.97
C ASN A 106 -19.64 -2.92 -8.97
N THR A 107 -19.03 -2.97 -10.15
CA THR A 107 -17.60 -2.75 -10.37
C THR A 107 -17.15 -1.32 -10.04
N ASN A 108 -18.07 -0.35 -10.01
CA ASN A 108 -17.74 1.05 -9.83
C ASN A 108 -17.61 1.45 -8.35
N ILE A 109 -17.95 0.56 -7.41
CA ILE A 109 -17.89 0.86 -5.97
C ILE A 109 -16.50 1.36 -5.58
N ILE A 110 -15.44 0.68 -6.02
CA ILE A 110 -14.07 1.05 -5.63
C ILE A 110 -13.68 2.43 -6.16
N GLU A 111 -14.00 2.70 -7.43
CA GLU A 111 -13.72 3.98 -8.06
C GLU A 111 -14.44 5.12 -7.33
N VAL A 112 -15.74 4.96 -7.07
CA VAL A 112 -16.55 5.95 -6.34
C VAL A 112 -16.05 6.14 -4.91
N LEU A 113 -15.65 5.07 -4.22
CA LEU A 113 -15.11 5.17 -2.87
C LEU A 113 -13.84 6.01 -2.86
N VAL A 114 -12.90 5.71 -3.76
CA VAL A 114 -11.64 6.46 -3.87
C VAL A 114 -11.90 7.92 -4.23
N GLU A 115 -12.78 8.19 -5.19
CA GLU A 115 -13.15 9.55 -5.62
C GLU A 115 -13.86 10.33 -4.50
N SER A 116 -14.72 9.67 -3.70
CA SER A 116 -15.42 10.31 -2.58
C SER A 116 -14.48 10.73 -1.44
N GLY A 117 -13.25 10.18 -1.43
CA GLY A 117 -12.19 10.53 -0.50
C GLY A 117 -12.52 10.28 0.97
N ALA A 118 -11.76 10.91 1.86
CA ALA A 118 -11.98 10.83 3.32
C ALA A 118 -13.27 11.53 3.78
N SER A 119 -13.74 12.53 3.03
CA SER A 119 -15.01 13.23 3.30
C SER A 119 -16.25 12.40 2.94
N CYS A 120 -16.08 11.31 2.17
CA CYS A 120 -17.17 10.48 1.68
C CYS A 120 -18.22 11.32 0.93
N ASP A 121 -17.79 12.14 -0.03
CA ASP A 121 -18.64 13.14 -0.70
C ASP A 121 -19.99 12.57 -1.19
N PRO A 122 -21.14 13.03 -0.65
CA PRO A 122 -22.46 12.59 -1.07
C PRO A 122 -22.72 12.73 -2.56
N LEU A 123 -22.20 13.77 -3.23
CA LEU A 123 -22.40 14.00 -4.66
C LEU A 123 -21.73 12.92 -5.50
N VAL A 124 -20.53 12.51 -5.10
CA VAL A 124 -19.81 11.40 -5.74
C VAL A 124 -20.53 10.08 -5.50
N MET A 125 -21.06 9.86 -4.29
CA MET A 125 -21.80 8.65 -3.94
C MET A 125 -23.09 8.46 -4.76
N GLN A 126 -23.69 9.54 -5.28
CA GLN A 126 -24.86 9.47 -6.17
C GLN A 126 -24.62 8.61 -7.42
N LYS A 127 -23.37 8.47 -7.87
CA LYS A 127 -22.98 7.61 -8.99
C LYS A 127 -23.31 6.13 -8.77
N LEU A 128 -23.51 5.72 -7.52
CA LEU A 128 -23.90 4.36 -7.15
C LEU A 128 -25.42 4.18 -7.03
N SER A 129 -26.20 5.27 -7.07
CA SER A 129 -27.65 5.18 -7.04
C SER A 129 -28.19 4.52 -8.30
N ARG A 130 -29.17 3.64 -8.13
CA ARG A 130 -29.93 3.02 -9.23
C ARG A 130 -31.26 3.74 -9.50
N LYS A 131 -31.52 4.85 -8.81
CA LYS A 131 -32.75 5.64 -8.94
C LYS A 131 -32.70 6.52 -10.18
N ARG A 132 -33.87 7.02 -10.60
CA ARG A 132 -34.01 7.86 -11.80
C ARG A 132 -34.47 9.29 -11.51
N LYS A 133 -35.05 9.54 -10.35
CA LYS A 133 -35.51 10.87 -9.93
C LYS A 133 -34.39 11.58 -9.18
N GLY A 134 -34.14 12.84 -9.50
CA GLY A 134 -33.06 13.64 -8.90
C GLY A 134 -33.08 13.63 -7.37
N ASP A 135 -34.23 13.91 -6.77
CA ASP A 135 -34.37 13.95 -5.31
C ASP A 135 -34.08 12.60 -4.65
N GLU A 136 -34.49 11.48 -5.28
CA GLU A 136 -34.21 10.13 -4.78
C GLU A 136 -32.72 9.77 -4.92
N ILE A 137 -32.07 10.22 -6.00
CA ILE A 137 -30.62 10.04 -6.21
C ILE A 137 -29.84 10.81 -5.15
N GLN A 138 -30.24 12.05 -4.85
CA GLN A 138 -29.61 12.86 -3.82
C GLN A 138 -29.73 12.20 -2.44
N LEU A 139 -30.93 11.74 -2.07
CA LEU A 139 -31.17 11.03 -0.81
C LEU A 139 -30.35 9.74 -0.70
N ASP A 140 -30.23 8.98 -1.80
CA ASP A 140 -29.35 7.81 -1.87
C ASP A 140 -27.89 8.21 -1.59
N GLY A 141 -27.37 9.25 -2.26
CA GLY A 141 -25.99 9.72 -2.07
C GLY A 141 -25.69 10.13 -0.63
N GLU A 142 -26.59 10.88 0.01
CA GLU A 142 -26.47 11.27 1.43
C GLU A 142 -26.50 10.05 2.37
N SER A 143 -27.37 9.08 2.10
CA SER A 143 -27.47 7.85 2.87
C SER A 143 -26.20 7.00 2.75
N MET A 144 -25.69 6.82 1.53
CA MET A 144 -24.47 6.07 1.25
C MET A 144 -23.22 6.74 1.84
N SER A 145 -23.15 8.07 1.79
CA SER A 145 -22.08 8.84 2.43
C SER A 145 -22.01 8.58 3.94
N LYS A 146 -23.16 8.66 4.63
CA LYS A 146 -23.26 8.36 6.07
C LYS A 146 -22.86 6.92 6.38
N ALA A 147 -23.31 5.96 5.56
CA ALA A 147 -22.94 4.56 5.70
C ALA A 147 -21.44 4.33 5.50
N LEU A 148 -20.82 5.01 4.53
CA LEU A 148 -19.39 4.92 4.26
C LEU A 148 -18.55 5.51 5.39
N LEU A 149 -18.94 6.65 5.96
CA LEU A 149 -18.25 7.23 7.13
C LEU A 149 -18.21 6.24 8.31
N LEU A 150 -19.35 5.60 8.62
CA LEU A 150 -19.43 4.57 9.65
C LEU A 150 -18.57 3.35 9.29
N ALA A 151 -18.63 2.89 8.05
CA ALA A 151 -17.87 1.74 7.60
C ALA A 151 -16.35 1.98 7.63
N ARG A 152 -15.90 3.20 7.29
CA ARG A 152 -14.50 3.63 7.37
C ARG A 152 -14.01 3.65 8.81
N ASP A 153 -14.78 4.24 9.72
CA ASP A 153 -14.43 4.27 11.15
C ASP A 153 -14.33 2.85 11.73
N GLU A 154 -15.28 1.97 11.43
CA GLU A 154 -15.22 0.55 11.83
C GLU A 154 -14.00 -0.17 11.24
N TYR A 155 -13.70 0.07 9.96
CA TYR A 155 -12.53 -0.51 9.28
C TYR A 155 -11.22 -0.07 9.94
N TRP A 156 -11.07 1.24 10.19
CA TRP A 156 -9.88 1.77 10.83
C TRP A 156 -9.70 1.22 12.24
N ARG A 157 -10.76 1.18 13.04
CA ARG A 157 -10.73 0.58 14.39
C ARG A 157 -10.28 -0.90 14.34
N ALA A 158 -10.72 -1.65 13.34
CA ALA A 158 -10.28 -3.03 13.14
C ALA A 158 -8.80 -3.12 12.79
N ILE A 159 -8.31 -2.28 11.88
CA ILE A 159 -6.88 -2.22 11.52
C ILE A 159 -6.03 -1.85 12.72
N VAL A 160 -6.33 -0.77 13.44
CA VAL A 160 -5.55 -0.34 14.60
C VAL A 160 -5.49 -1.43 15.66
N ARG A 161 -6.63 -2.05 15.97
CA ARG A 161 -6.67 -3.16 16.92
C ARG A 161 -5.76 -4.31 16.47
N TRP A 162 -5.78 -4.64 15.18
CA TRP A 162 -4.92 -5.69 14.64
C TRP A 162 -3.45 -5.30 14.70
N LEU A 163 -3.08 -4.10 14.25
CA LEU A 163 -1.71 -3.59 14.30
C LEU A 163 -1.15 -3.59 15.72
N ARG A 164 -1.89 -3.01 16.68
CA ARG A 164 -1.50 -3.00 18.10
C ARG A 164 -1.30 -4.40 18.68
N SER A 165 -2.09 -5.38 18.24
CA SER A 165 -1.93 -6.77 18.70
C SER A 165 -0.67 -7.46 18.18
N LYS A 166 0.02 -6.86 17.22
CA LYS A 166 1.21 -7.40 16.54
C LYS A 166 2.44 -6.49 16.63
N MET A 167 2.28 -5.28 17.14
CA MET A 167 3.33 -4.29 17.24
C MET A 167 4.07 -4.43 18.56
N ASP A 168 5.37 -4.70 18.47
CA ASP A 168 6.27 -4.71 19.62
C ASP A 168 6.50 -3.28 20.13
N GLU A 169 6.85 -3.14 21.40
CA GLU A 169 7.03 -1.83 22.06
C GLU A 169 8.22 -1.01 21.53
N ASP A 170 9.20 -1.67 20.92
CA ASP A 170 10.43 -1.04 20.43
C ASP A 170 10.41 -0.78 18.92
N ILE A 171 9.24 -0.87 18.27
CA ILE A 171 9.09 -0.40 16.90
C ILE A 171 9.27 1.13 16.88
N GLU A 172 10.34 1.58 16.23
CA GLU A 172 10.68 3.00 16.08
C GLU A 172 9.92 3.65 14.92
N GLU A 173 9.52 2.85 13.92
CA GLU A 173 8.87 3.33 12.71
C GLU A 173 7.89 2.32 12.11
N VAL A 174 6.76 2.82 11.61
CA VAL A 174 5.83 2.05 10.80
C VAL A 174 5.87 2.53 9.35
N VAL A 175 6.16 1.61 8.43
CA VAL A 175 6.24 1.89 6.99
C VAL A 175 4.98 1.37 6.32
N PHE A 176 4.10 2.27 5.91
CA PHE A 176 2.86 1.91 5.20
C PHE A 176 3.06 1.90 3.69
N CYS A 177 2.51 0.89 3.03
CA CYS A 177 2.43 0.81 1.58
C CYS A 177 1.13 0.16 1.09
N GLY A 178 0.86 0.30 -0.20
CA GLY A 178 -0.34 -0.23 -0.85
C GLY A 178 -1.46 0.79 -1.01
N GLY A 179 -2.33 0.56 -1.99
CA GLY A 179 -3.38 1.53 -2.37
C GLY A 179 -4.41 1.78 -1.28
N THR A 180 -4.70 0.76 -0.46
CA THR A 180 -5.65 0.91 0.64
C THR A 180 -5.07 1.76 1.76
N ALA A 181 -3.74 1.73 1.96
CA ALA A 181 -3.09 2.60 2.93
C ALA A 181 -3.23 4.08 2.56
N ASP A 182 -3.09 4.42 1.26
CA ASP A 182 -3.34 5.78 0.79
C ASP A 182 -4.80 6.21 0.98
N TYR A 183 -5.75 5.30 0.79
CA TYR A 183 -7.17 5.58 0.93
C TYR A 183 -7.60 5.95 2.37
N ILE A 184 -6.95 5.38 3.40
CA ILE A 184 -7.18 5.68 4.83
C ILE A 184 -6.01 6.44 5.46
N ARG A 185 -5.25 7.19 4.65
CA ARG A 185 -4.06 7.92 5.12
C ARG A 185 -4.38 8.90 6.26
N SER A 186 -5.48 9.64 6.15
CA SER A 186 -5.90 10.59 7.17
C SER A 186 -6.07 9.95 8.55
N GLU A 187 -6.64 8.76 8.60
CA GLU A 187 -6.87 8.01 9.84
C GLU A 187 -5.56 7.47 10.42
N ILE A 188 -4.66 6.98 9.55
CA ILE A 188 -3.32 6.51 9.91
C ILE A 188 -2.50 7.66 10.50
N ASP A 189 -2.38 8.77 9.78
CA ASP A 189 -1.59 9.93 10.19
C ASP A 189 -2.12 10.48 11.53
N ALA A 190 -3.45 10.66 11.66
CA ALA A 190 -4.06 11.20 12.88
C ALA A 190 -3.87 10.29 14.11
N TYR A 191 -3.75 8.98 13.93
CA TYR A 191 -3.49 8.04 15.02
C TYR A 191 -2.02 8.04 15.43
N PHE A 192 -1.10 7.80 14.48
CA PHE A 192 0.31 7.65 14.81
C PHE A 192 0.97 8.97 15.23
N GLN A 193 0.43 10.11 14.78
CA GLN A 193 0.81 11.42 15.34
C GLN A 193 0.54 11.50 16.85
N LYS A 194 -0.57 10.93 17.34
CA LYS A 194 -0.91 10.91 18.77
C LYS A 194 -0.05 9.91 19.55
N GLU A 195 0.26 8.77 18.95
CA GLU A 195 1.12 7.74 19.55
C GLU A 195 2.61 8.11 19.52
N ASN A 196 3.00 9.21 18.86
CA ASN A 196 4.38 9.65 18.70
C ASN A 196 5.29 8.57 18.06
N ILE A 197 4.74 7.79 17.11
CA ILE A 197 5.47 6.79 16.35
C ILE A 197 5.70 7.33 14.94
N LYS A 198 6.92 7.20 14.42
CA LYS A 198 7.25 7.67 13.09
C LYS A 198 6.51 6.86 12.03
N VAL A 199 5.83 7.54 11.11
CA VAL A 199 5.21 6.93 9.93
C VAL A 199 5.99 7.31 8.68
N SER A 200 6.27 6.31 7.85
CA SER A 200 6.85 6.50 6.52
C SER A 200 5.97 5.92 5.44
N TRP A 201 5.71 6.69 4.39
CA TRP A 201 4.83 6.31 3.29
C TRP A 201 5.63 5.77 2.11
N HIS A 202 5.30 4.55 1.66
CA HIS A 202 5.89 3.87 0.50
C HIS A 202 7.43 3.83 0.51
N GLY A 203 8.03 3.89 1.71
CA GLY A 203 9.47 3.98 1.90
C GLY A 203 10.14 5.19 1.23
N ASN A 204 9.40 6.28 1.00
CA ASN A 204 9.84 7.47 0.27
C ASN A 204 10.33 7.16 -1.16
N LEU A 205 9.78 6.10 -1.76
CA LEU A 205 10.07 5.70 -3.12
C LEU A 205 9.47 6.70 -4.11
N PHE A 206 10.29 7.22 -5.02
CA PHE A 206 9.80 7.88 -6.23
C PHE A 206 9.37 6.81 -7.26
N ILE A 207 8.21 6.99 -7.90
CA ILE A 207 7.75 6.15 -9.00
C ILE A 207 7.65 7.05 -10.23
N PRO A 208 8.34 6.73 -11.35
CA PRO A 208 8.24 7.51 -12.57
C PRO A 208 6.79 7.67 -13.05
N ASP A 209 6.48 8.82 -13.64
CA ASP A 209 5.11 9.20 -14.03
C ASP A 209 4.50 8.24 -15.06
N GLU A 210 5.33 7.64 -15.92
CA GLU A 210 4.91 6.64 -16.89
C GLU A 210 4.30 5.41 -16.22
N ILE A 211 4.74 5.10 -15.00
CA ILE A 211 4.27 3.96 -14.21
C ILE A 211 3.18 4.41 -13.23
N SER A 212 3.33 5.60 -12.65
CA SER A 212 2.42 6.11 -11.63
C SER A 212 1.08 6.59 -12.23
N SER A 213 1.04 7.01 -13.49
CA SER A 213 -0.13 7.62 -14.16
C SER A 213 -1.42 6.79 -14.13
N SER A 214 -1.34 5.45 -14.03
CA SER A 214 -2.53 4.58 -13.98
C SER A 214 -2.75 3.89 -12.63
N MET A 215 -1.68 3.67 -11.84
CA MET A 215 -1.74 2.87 -10.63
C MET A 215 -1.18 3.57 -9.38
N GLY A 216 -0.57 4.75 -9.53
CA GLY A 216 0.05 5.51 -8.45
C GLY A 216 0.95 4.64 -7.57
N ASN A 217 0.84 4.85 -6.26
CA ASN A 217 1.62 4.08 -5.28
C ASN A 217 1.15 2.63 -5.10
N ARG A 218 0.08 2.18 -5.78
CA ARG A 218 -0.30 0.76 -5.78
C ARG A 218 0.80 -0.12 -6.37
N MET A 219 1.65 0.46 -7.22
CA MET A 219 2.81 -0.20 -7.81
C MET A 219 4.11 0.02 -7.05
N ALA A 220 4.10 0.74 -5.93
CA ALA A 220 5.32 1.07 -5.20
C ALA A 220 6.14 -0.18 -4.82
N ASP A 221 5.48 -1.17 -4.21
CA ASP A 221 6.17 -2.40 -3.77
C ASP A 221 6.67 -3.23 -4.96
N VAL A 222 5.81 -3.42 -5.97
CA VAL A 222 6.13 -4.17 -7.20
C VAL A 222 7.28 -3.51 -7.95
N TRP A 223 7.24 -2.18 -8.10
CA TRP A 223 8.28 -1.41 -8.76
C TRP A 223 9.59 -1.50 -7.99
N ALA A 224 9.59 -1.25 -6.68
CA ALA A 224 10.78 -1.33 -5.86
C ALA A 224 11.40 -2.75 -5.87
N PHE A 225 10.56 -3.79 -5.87
CA PHE A 225 11.01 -5.17 -5.99
C PHE A 225 11.60 -5.46 -7.38
N HIS A 226 10.98 -4.97 -8.46
CA HIS A 226 11.52 -5.05 -9.82
C HIS A 226 12.92 -4.41 -9.91
N GLN A 227 13.10 -3.21 -9.36
CA GLN A 227 14.41 -2.55 -9.31
C GLN A 227 15.43 -3.39 -8.51
N HIS A 228 15.01 -3.98 -7.39
CA HIS A 228 15.87 -4.87 -6.61
C HIS A 228 16.32 -6.08 -7.43
N MET A 229 15.38 -6.75 -8.10
CA MET A 229 15.64 -7.92 -8.92
C MET A 229 16.62 -7.63 -10.05
N ILE A 230 16.45 -6.50 -10.75
CA ILE A 230 17.39 -6.06 -11.77
C ILE A 230 18.81 -5.92 -11.19
N ILE A 231 18.96 -5.22 -10.07
CA ILE A 231 20.27 -4.99 -9.46
C ILE A 231 20.93 -6.31 -9.06
N GLN A 232 20.17 -7.27 -8.51
CA GLN A 232 20.72 -8.59 -8.18
C GLN A 232 21.13 -9.36 -9.42
N PHE A 233 20.32 -9.32 -10.48
CA PHE A 233 20.62 -9.99 -11.74
C PHE A 233 21.89 -9.44 -12.39
N ASP A 234 22.04 -8.12 -12.45
CA ASP A 234 23.22 -7.47 -13.02
C ASP A 234 24.49 -7.85 -12.23
N LYS A 235 24.43 -7.86 -10.89
CA LYS A 235 25.54 -8.31 -10.03
C LYS A 235 25.96 -9.75 -10.29
N LEU A 236 25.00 -10.64 -10.49
CA LEU A 236 25.26 -12.06 -10.70
C LEU A 236 25.81 -12.38 -12.09
N THR A 237 25.42 -11.60 -13.08
CA THR A 237 25.83 -11.80 -14.49
C THR A 237 27.05 -10.97 -14.86
N GLY A 238 27.45 -10.00 -14.04
CA GLY A 238 28.44 -8.99 -14.40
C GLY A 238 27.97 -8.05 -15.50
N TYR A 239 26.66 -8.03 -15.80
CA TYR A 239 26.10 -7.20 -16.85
C TYR A 239 26.17 -5.72 -16.45
N THR A 240 26.79 -4.90 -17.30
CA THR A 240 26.88 -3.45 -17.12
C THR A 240 25.85 -2.78 -18.03
N ARG A 241 24.83 -2.15 -17.44
CA ARG A 241 23.79 -1.43 -18.20
C ARG A 241 24.33 -0.10 -18.73
N SER A 242 24.03 0.20 -19.99
CA SER A 242 24.36 1.48 -20.64
C SER A 242 23.51 2.63 -20.10
N GLU A 243 22.30 2.34 -19.61
CA GLU A 243 21.42 3.29 -18.94
C GLU A 243 21.21 2.85 -17.50
N VAL A 244 21.50 3.75 -16.55
CA VAL A 244 21.24 3.50 -15.13
C VAL A 244 19.73 3.45 -14.97
N VAL A 245 19.19 2.28 -14.59
CA VAL A 245 17.83 2.16 -14.07
C VAL A 245 17.64 3.29 -13.08
N PRO A 246 16.69 4.23 -13.28
CA PRO A 246 16.61 5.43 -12.46
C PRO A 246 16.60 5.05 -10.99
N LEU A 247 17.73 5.25 -10.32
CA LEU A 247 17.84 5.17 -8.89
C LEU A 247 17.05 6.36 -8.40
N THR A 248 15.84 6.06 -7.96
CA THR A 248 14.86 7.01 -7.48
C THR A 248 15.52 7.85 -6.40
N LYS A 249 15.79 9.12 -6.73
CA LYS A 249 16.29 10.11 -5.77
C LYS A 249 15.26 10.19 -4.64
N SER A 250 15.68 10.01 -3.41
CA SER A 250 14.85 10.30 -2.24
C SER A 250 14.48 11.78 -2.26
N VAL A 251 13.22 12.10 -1.94
CA VAL A 251 12.82 13.49 -1.70
C VAL A 251 13.49 13.96 -0.42
N GLU A 252 14.51 14.81 -0.55
CA GLU A 252 15.02 15.58 0.58
C GLU A 252 13.98 16.64 0.94
N SER A 253 13.59 16.70 2.21
CA SER A 253 12.74 17.76 2.73
C SER A 253 13.51 19.07 2.71
N SER A 254 13.24 19.94 1.73
CA SER A 254 13.66 21.33 1.79
C SER A 254 12.80 22.06 2.82
N THR A 255 13.31 22.19 4.04
CA THR A 255 12.89 23.24 4.97
C THR A 255 13.23 24.59 4.35
N ASN A 256 12.22 25.27 3.81
CA ASN A 256 12.32 26.68 3.43
C ASN A 256 12.23 27.54 4.69
N ASP A 257 13.38 27.79 5.33
CA ASP A 257 13.57 28.97 6.18
C ASP A 257 13.80 30.17 5.26
N ALA A 258 12.73 30.92 4.94
CA ALA A 258 12.81 32.31 4.51
C ALA A 258 11.41 32.94 4.45
N CYS A 259 10.94 33.51 5.57
CA CYS A 259 9.99 34.62 5.57
C CYS A 259 9.97 35.29 6.94
N ASN A 260 10.66 36.41 7.13
CA ASN A 260 10.06 37.76 7.04
C ASN A 260 10.96 38.78 7.76
N ASP A 261 11.56 39.67 6.98
CA ASP A 261 12.03 40.96 7.48
C ASP A 261 10.93 42.01 7.25
N GLN A 262 10.90 42.99 8.15
CA GLN A 262 10.13 44.24 8.15
C GLN A 262 8.74 44.23 8.81
N ILE A 263 8.70 44.48 10.13
CA ILE A 263 7.91 45.59 10.72
C ILE A 263 8.66 46.12 11.94
N GLN A 264 9.40 47.23 11.80
CA GLN A 264 9.67 48.15 12.92
C GLN A 264 10.13 49.52 12.40
N THR A 265 9.20 50.48 12.36
CA THR A 265 9.47 51.90 12.63
C THR A 265 8.13 52.65 12.70
N ARG A 266 7.61 52.77 13.93
CA ARG A 266 6.76 53.87 14.39
C ARG A 266 6.86 53.94 15.92
N GLN A 267 7.84 54.70 16.39
CA GLN A 267 7.76 55.70 17.46
C GLN A 267 9.11 56.42 17.54
#